data_AF-A0A7S9RFN2-F1
#
_entry.id   AF-A0A7S9RFN2-F1
#
_cell.length_a   1.000
_cell.length_b   1.000
_cell.length_c   1.000
_cell.angle_alpha   90.00
_cell.angle_beta   90.00
_cell.angle_gamma   90.00
#
_symmetry.space_group_name_H-M   'P 1'
#
loop_
_entity.id
_entity.type
_entity.pdbx_description
1 polymer ?
#
loop_
_entity_poly.entity_id
_entity_poly.type
_entity_poly.pdbx_seq_one_letter_code
_entity_poly.pdbx_strand_id
1 'polypeptide(L)'
;MKINSIIVLLLTNIFLISCSVNQTYNNISVSELRKLAKKHGGVYVFNEKFEKEIATKEKTRREAELAIVNASKTDADMRKNLKGFDTKYPQILSNGKPYYTLRTYSKAVKLSKEYINKVIDYIGQDDYSKFMPDISVWSFYLDDNGNIVPIELTVTYDYEVKIYGLFGDEGRGFYTSRKESRYVPGGNKFILTNDKFEKVNKNE
;
A
#
# COMPACT_ATOMS: atom_id res chain seq x y z
N MET A 1 52.96 3.90 -25.02
CA MET A 1 51.52 4.27 -25.05
C MET A 1 50.62 3.05 -25.32
N LYS A 2 50.67 2.00 -24.50
CA LYS A 2 49.79 0.81 -24.67
C LYS A 2 49.05 0.38 -23.40
N ILE A 3 49.40 0.93 -22.24
CA ILE A 3 48.81 0.53 -20.95
C ILE A 3 47.50 1.31 -20.69
N ASN A 4 47.45 2.60 -21.04
CA ASN A 4 46.28 3.44 -20.78
C ASN A 4 45.04 3.05 -21.62
N SER A 5 45.21 2.58 -22.87
CA SER A 5 44.09 2.12 -23.68
C SER A 5 43.50 0.79 -23.21
N ILE A 6 44.29 -0.08 -22.57
CA ILE A 6 43.81 -1.37 -22.03
C ILE A 6 42.99 -1.14 -20.75
N ILE A 7 43.40 -0.20 -19.89
CA ILE A 7 42.68 0.14 -18.65
C ILE A 7 41.31 0.78 -18.95
N VAL A 8 41.24 1.66 -19.96
CA VAL A 8 39.99 2.30 -20.38
C VAL A 8 39.02 1.27 -21.01
N LEU A 9 39.53 0.26 -21.73
CA LEU A 9 38.70 -0.82 -22.29
C LEU A 9 38.19 -1.81 -21.24
N LEU A 10 38.92 -2.03 -20.14
CA LEU A 10 38.45 -2.86 -19.02
C LEU A 10 37.35 -2.17 -18.21
N LEU A 11 37.40 -0.84 -18.06
CA LEU A 11 36.44 -0.07 -17.26
C LEU A 11 35.05 0.03 -17.92
N THR A 12 34.95 -0.01 -19.26
CA THR A 12 33.67 0.06 -19.97
C THR A 12 32.90 -1.27 -19.99
N ASN A 13 33.59 -2.42 -19.85
CA ASN A 13 32.92 -3.73 -19.77
C ASN A 13 32.33 -4.02 -18.38
N ILE A 14 32.81 -3.36 -17.32
CA ILE A 14 32.24 -3.50 -15.96
C ILE A 14 30.86 -2.80 -15.87
N PHE A 15 30.57 -1.84 -16.75
CA PHE A 15 29.31 -1.10 -16.73
C PHE A 15 28.10 -1.90 -17.24
N LEU A 16 28.31 -2.97 -18.02
CA LEU A 16 27.22 -3.73 -18.66
C LEU A 16 26.73 -4.95 -17.86
N ILE A 17 27.30 -5.25 -16.69
CA ILE A 17 26.88 -6.39 -15.85
C ILE A 17 25.85 -5.99 -14.77
N SER A 18 25.58 -4.70 -14.58
CA SER A 18 24.64 -4.25 -13.53
C SER A 18 23.15 -4.39 -13.86
N CYS A 19 22.78 -4.88 -15.06
CA CYS A 19 21.39 -5.19 -15.41
C CYS A 19 20.98 -6.65 -15.17
N SER A 20 21.71 -7.40 -14.35
CA SER A 20 21.14 -8.60 -13.72
C SER A 20 20.78 -8.28 -12.27
N VAL A 21 19.53 -7.86 -12.07
CA VAL A 21 18.90 -7.81 -10.74
C VAL A 21 18.71 -9.26 -10.29
N ASN A 22 19.80 -9.90 -9.85
CA ASN A 22 19.74 -11.17 -9.14
C ASN A 22 19.46 -10.86 -7.68
N GLN A 23 18.19 -10.63 -7.38
CA GLN A 23 17.73 -10.59 -6.01
C GLN A 23 16.59 -11.54 -5.80
N THR A 24 16.99 -12.76 -5.48
CA THR A 24 16.19 -13.75 -4.80
C THR A 24 15.91 -13.23 -3.38
N TYR A 25 14.70 -12.70 -3.18
CA TYR A 25 14.12 -12.65 -1.85
C TYR A 25 13.69 -14.09 -1.51
N ASN A 26 14.24 -14.68 -0.44
CA ASN A 26 13.86 -16.00 0.08
C ASN A 26 13.72 -17.13 -0.97
N ASN A 27 14.73 -17.35 -1.82
CA ASN A 27 14.76 -18.41 -2.83
C ASN A 27 13.68 -18.36 -3.94
N ILE A 28 12.83 -17.32 -3.98
CA ILE A 28 11.77 -17.17 -5.00
C ILE A 28 12.19 -16.13 -6.03
N SER A 29 11.85 -16.40 -7.29
CA SER A 29 12.13 -15.47 -8.39
C SER A 29 11.18 -14.26 -8.34
N VAL A 30 11.67 -13.09 -8.75
CA VAL A 30 10.82 -11.88 -8.88
C VAL A 30 9.64 -12.12 -9.83
N SER A 31 9.77 -13.02 -10.82
CA SER A 31 8.68 -13.37 -11.73
C SER A 31 7.58 -14.17 -11.04
N GLU A 32 7.92 -15.11 -10.14
CA GLU A 32 6.95 -15.83 -9.30
C GLU A 32 6.27 -14.89 -8.30
N LEU A 33 7.01 -14.00 -7.67
CA LEU A 33 6.43 -12.96 -6.80
C LEU A 33 5.40 -12.12 -7.57
N ARG A 34 5.71 -11.70 -8.79
CA ARG A 34 4.77 -10.95 -9.65
C ARG A 34 3.53 -11.76 -10.00
N LYS A 35 3.64 -13.08 -10.19
CA LYS A 35 2.48 -13.96 -10.40
C LYS A 35 1.60 -14.01 -9.15
N LEU A 36 2.19 -14.15 -7.96
CA LEU A 36 1.46 -14.12 -6.70
C LEU A 36 0.77 -12.76 -6.48
N ALA A 37 1.49 -11.66 -6.65
CA ALA A 37 0.94 -10.31 -6.53
C ALA A 37 -0.21 -10.06 -7.52
N LYS A 38 -0.08 -10.49 -8.78
CA LYS A 38 -1.15 -10.36 -9.78
C LYS A 38 -2.36 -11.25 -9.47
N LYS A 39 -2.15 -12.40 -8.81
CA LYS A 39 -3.22 -13.33 -8.45
C LYS A 39 -3.98 -12.85 -7.20
N HIS A 40 -3.23 -12.45 -6.17
CA HIS A 40 -3.71 -12.27 -4.79
C HIS A 40 -3.53 -10.85 -4.25
N GLY A 41 -2.58 -10.07 -4.77
CA GLY A 41 -2.35 -8.70 -4.30
C GLY A 41 -3.50 -7.78 -4.68
N GLY A 42 -3.94 -6.94 -3.75
CA GLY A 42 -5.08 -6.05 -3.98
C GLY A 42 -5.82 -5.66 -2.70
N VAL A 43 -7.01 -5.11 -2.91
CA VAL A 43 -7.93 -4.68 -1.84
C VAL A 43 -8.91 -5.80 -1.54
N TYR A 44 -9.07 -6.11 -0.26
CA TYR A 44 -9.98 -7.12 0.28
C TYR A 44 -11.09 -6.43 1.06
N VAL A 45 -12.30 -6.45 0.52
CA VAL A 45 -13.48 -5.75 1.06
C VAL A 45 -14.31 -6.72 1.89
N PHE A 46 -14.42 -6.44 3.19
CA PHE A 46 -15.20 -7.23 4.15
C PHE A 46 -16.67 -6.80 4.17
N ASN A 47 -16.96 -5.55 3.82
CA ASN A 47 -18.31 -5.03 3.73
C ASN A 47 -18.46 -4.09 2.53
N GLU A 48 -19.02 -4.61 1.43
CA GLU A 48 -19.16 -3.86 0.18
C GLU A 48 -20.06 -2.61 0.34
N LYS A 49 -21.11 -2.71 1.17
CA LYS A 49 -22.01 -1.58 1.43
C LYS A 49 -21.25 -0.42 2.07
N PHE A 50 -20.47 -0.70 3.12
CA PHE A 50 -19.70 0.34 3.81
C PHE A 50 -18.53 0.86 2.96
N GLU A 51 -17.90 0.02 2.15
CA GLU A 51 -16.88 0.48 1.20
C GLU A 51 -17.44 1.51 0.21
N LYS A 52 -18.58 1.21 -0.42
CA LYS A 52 -19.26 2.15 -1.33
C LYS A 52 -19.72 3.44 -0.62
N GLU A 53 -20.19 3.31 0.61
CA GLU A 53 -20.60 4.44 1.44
C GLU A 53 -19.40 5.37 1.74
N ILE A 54 -18.27 4.81 2.18
CA ILE A 54 -17.04 5.55 2.41
C ILE A 54 -16.55 6.20 1.11
N ALA A 55 -16.49 5.46 0.00
CA ALA A 55 -16.02 5.99 -1.27
C ALA A 55 -16.81 7.22 -1.72
N THR A 56 -18.14 7.19 -1.55
CA THR A 56 -19.01 8.33 -1.88
C THR A 56 -18.79 9.50 -0.92
N LYS A 57 -18.75 9.24 0.40
CA LYS A 57 -18.52 10.29 1.41
C LYS A 57 -17.16 10.96 1.25
N GLU A 58 -16.10 10.19 1.07
CA GLU A 58 -14.74 10.70 0.88
C GLU A 58 -14.60 11.49 -0.43
N LYS A 59 -15.30 11.07 -1.49
CA LYS A 59 -15.38 11.86 -2.73
C LYS A 59 -16.02 13.22 -2.48
N THR A 60 -17.20 13.26 -1.86
CA THR A 60 -17.90 14.51 -1.54
C THR A 60 -17.09 15.40 -0.59
N ARG A 61 -16.45 14.81 0.44
CA ARG A 61 -15.55 15.52 1.36
C ARG A 61 -14.40 16.15 0.58
N ARG A 62 -13.69 15.38 -0.25
CA ARG A 62 -12.55 15.88 -1.01
C ARG A 62 -12.94 17.01 -1.97
N GLU A 63 -14.08 16.89 -2.64
CA GLU A 63 -14.60 17.95 -3.53
C GLU A 63 -14.92 19.23 -2.75
N ALA A 64 -15.57 19.12 -1.58
CA ALA A 64 -15.89 20.25 -0.74
C ALA A 64 -14.64 20.91 -0.12
N GLU A 65 -13.69 20.11 0.34
CA GLU A 65 -12.40 20.59 0.87
C GLU A 65 -11.62 21.33 -0.22
N LEU A 66 -11.52 20.75 -1.42
CA LEU A 66 -10.83 21.36 -2.55
C LEU A 66 -11.49 22.68 -2.97
N ALA A 67 -12.83 22.76 -2.96
CA ALA A 67 -13.54 24.01 -3.23
C ALA A 67 -13.18 25.11 -2.21
N ILE A 68 -13.06 24.76 -0.93
CA ILE A 68 -12.63 25.69 0.12
C ILE A 68 -11.19 26.14 -0.09
N VAL A 69 -10.28 25.19 -0.36
CA VAL A 69 -8.85 25.47 -0.59
C VAL A 69 -8.68 26.40 -1.79
N ASN A 70 -9.34 26.10 -2.92
CA ASN A 70 -9.23 26.88 -4.15
C ASN A 70 -9.85 28.28 -4.04
N ALA A 71 -10.88 28.44 -3.20
CA ALA A 71 -11.50 29.75 -2.96
C ALA A 71 -10.72 30.61 -1.94
N SER A 72 -9.78 30.01 -1.20
CA SER A 72 -9.04 30.70 -0.14
C SER A 72 -7.86 31.49 -0.72
N LYS A 73 -7.76 32.76 -0.36
CA LYS A 73 -6.67 33.65 -0.83
C LYS A 73 -5.43 33.58 0.08
N THR A 74 -5.63 33.18 1.33
CA THR A 74 -4.58 33.07 2.35
C THR A 74 -4.78 31.83 3.20
N ASP A 75 -3.72 31.38 3.87
CA ASP A 75 -3.78 30.29 4.86
C ASP A 75 -4.75 30.59 6.01
N ALA A 76 -4.83 31.85 6.44
CA ALA A 76 -5.72 32.26 7.52
C ALA A 76 -7.18 32.11 7.10
N ASP A 77 -7.53 32.52 5.88
CA ASP A 77 -8.86 32.35 5.30
C ASP A 77 -9.21 30.87 5.13
N MET A 78 -8.26 30.07 4.63
CA MET A 78 -8.43 28.62 4.48
C MET A 78 -8.75 27.96 5.82
N ARG A 79 -7.93 28.20 6.86
CA ARG A 79 -8.16 27.64 8.20
C ARG A 79 -9.49 28.07 8.79
N LYS A 80 -9.88 29.34 8.58
CA LYS A 80 -11.18 29.86 9.01
C LYS A 80 -12.33 29.15 8.31
N ASN A 81 -12.23 28.93 7.00
CA ASN A 81 -13.27 28.30 6.19
C ASN A 81 -13.36 26.77 6.40
N LEU A 82 -12.24 26.12 6.73
CA LEU A 82 -12.20 24.70 7.11
C LEU A 82 -12.69 24.45 8.55
N LYS A 83 -12.87 25.49 9.36
CA LYS A 83 -13.37 25.34 10.73
C LYS A 83 -14.79 24.74 10.71
N GLY A 84 -14.95 23.59 11.37
CA GLY A 84 -16.24 22.86 11.40
C GLY A 84 -16.51 21.99 10.17
N PHE A 85 -15.53 21.82 9.28
CA PHE A 85 -15.66 20.98 8.09
C PHE A 85 -16.09 19.55 8.43
N ASP A 86 -15.48 18.94 9.44
CA ASP A 86 -15.80 17.57 9.87
C ASP A 86 -17.19 17.44 10.50
N THR A 87 -17.71 18.51 11.11
CA THR A 87 -19.09 18.54 11.60
C THR A 87 -20.08 18.57 10.43
N LYS A 88 -19.76 19.32 9.36
CA LYS A 88 -20.62 19.44 8.16
C LYS A 88 -20.58 18.18 7.28
N TYR A 89 -19.43 17.51 7.22
CA TYR A 89 -19.24 16.30 6.44
C TYR A 89 -18.79 15.11 7.31
N PRO A 90 -19.63 14.62 8.23
CA PRO A 90 -19.21 13.63 9.22
C PRO A 90 -18.82 12.29 8.57
N GLN A 91 -17.71 11.72 9.05
CA GLN A 91 -17.24 10.38 8.69
C GLN A 91 -17.96 9.30 9.50
N ILE A 92 -19.28 9.24 9.35
CA ILE A 92 -20.16 8.30 10.06
C ILE A 92 -20.84 7.38 9.04
N LEU A 93 -20.80 6.08 9.30
CA LEU A 93 -21.44 5.03 8.52
C LEU A 93 -22.94 4.93 8.81
N SER A 94 -23.67 4.25 7.94
CA SER A 94 -25.11 4.01 8.09
C SER A 94 -25.50 3.19 9.33
N ASN A 95 -24.55 2.52 10.00
CA ASN A 95 -24.76 1.89 11.30
C ASN A 95 -24.55 2.85 12.50
N GLY A 96 -24.35 4.14 12.24
CA GLY A 96 -24.12 5.16 13.27
C GLY A 96 -22.70 5.20 13.84
N LYS A 97 -21.79 4.31 13.40
CA LYS A 97 -20.40 4.29 13.87
C LYS A 97 -19.52 5.22 13.02
N PRO A 98 -18.56 5.94 13.65
CA PRO A 98 -17.50 6.60 12.90
C PRO A 98 -16.64 5.58 12.16
N TYR A 99 -16.25 5.90 10.93
CA TYR A 99 -15.21 5.15 10.22
C TYR A 99 -13.89 5.90 10.24
N TYR A 100 -12.82 5.14 10.06
CA TYR A 100 -11.46 5.63 10.03
C TYR A 100 -10.74 5.04 8.83
N THR A 101 -9.82 5.81 8.28
CA THR A 101 -8.79 5.32 7.35
C THR A 101 -7.46 5.24 8.07
N LEU A 102 -6.52 4.46 7.54
CA LEU A 102 -5.15 4.38 8.06
C LEU A 102 -4.48 5.77 8.16
N ARG A 103 -4.85 6.71 7.28
CA ARG A 103 -4.32 8.07 7.26
C ARG A 103 -4.89 8.97 8.36
N THR A 104 -6.13 8.74 8.76
CA THR A 104 -6.86 9.57 9.72
C THR A 104 -6.77 9.02 11.15
N TYR A 105 -6.39 7.76 11.31
CA TYR A 105 -6.31 7.12 12.61
C TYR A 105 -4.92 7.27 13.24
N SER A 106 -4.85 7.94 14.38
CA SER A 106 -3.58 8.25 15.05
C SER A 106 -3.09 7.17 16.03
N LYS A 107 -3.95 6.20 16.37
CA LYS A 107 -3.61 5.13 17.31
C LYS A 107 -3.10 3.89 16.58
N ALA A 108 -2.39 3.03 17.29
CA ALA A 108 -1.97 1.74 16.77
C ALA A 108 -3.19 0.91 16.32
N VAL A 109 -3.16 0.45 15.08
CA VAL A 109 -4.16 -0.47 14.50
C VAL A 109 -3.80 -1.89 14.91
N LYS A 110 -4.58 -2.47 15.83
CA LYS A 110 -4.45 -3.89 16.23
C LYS A 110 -5.58 -4.68 15.58
N LEU A 111 -5.31 -5.24 14.41
CA LEU A 111 -6.27 -6.08 13.68
C LEU A 111 -6.33 -7.48 14.32
N SER A 112 -7.54 -8.01 14.50
CA SER A 112 -7.73 -9.39 14.96
C SER A 112 -7.13 -10.38 13.96
N LYS A 113 -6.50 -11.44 14.47
CA LYS A 113 -5.97 -12.54 13.65
C LYS A 113 -7.04 -13.23 12.81
N GLU A 114 -8.30 -13.19 13.26
CA GLU A 114 -9.42 -13.76 12.52
C GLU A 114 -9.54 -13.18 11.11
N TYR A 115 -9.46 -11.85 10.98
CA TYR A 115 -9.55 -11.18 9.67
C TYR A 115 -8.34 -11.47 8.79
N ILE A 116 -7.15 -11.55 9.39
CA ILE A 116 -5.92 -11.92 8.69
C ILE A 116 -6.04 -13.34 8.16
N ASN A 117 -6.52 -14.27 8.98
CA ASN A 117 -6.70 -15.68 8.60
C ASN A 117 -7.69 -15.81 7.44
N LYS A 118 -8.80 -15.05 7.40
CA LYS A 118 -9.72 -15.06 6.25
C LYS A 118 -9.02 -14.69 4.94
N VAL A 119 -8.08 -13.75 4.97
CA VAL A 119 -7.28 -13.39 3.79
C VAL A 119 -6.28 -14.51 3.45
N ILE A 120 -5.59 -15.07 4.45
CA ILE A 120 -4.65 -16.18 4.24
C ILE A 120 -5.35 -17.41 3.66
N ASP A 121 -6.54 -17.75 4.15
CA ASP A 121 -7.35 -18.88 3.69
C ASP A 121 -7.74 -18.70 2.21
N TYR A 122 -8.03 -17.47 1.78
CA TYR A 122 -8.26 -17.17 0.37
C TYR A 122 -6.99 -17.28 -0.49
N ILE A 123 -5.86 -16.75 0.00
CA ILE A 123 -4.57 -16.84 -0.71
C ILE A 123 -4.16 -18.31 -0.86
N GLY A 124 -4.43 -19.12 0.17
CA GLY A 124 -3.99 -20.50 0.31
C GLY A 124 -2.62 -20.57 1.01
N GLN A 125 -2.50 -21.50 1.96
CA GLN A 125 -1.29 -21.64 2.78
C GLN A 125 -0.01 -21.89 1.96
N ASP A 126 -0.11 -22.63 0.85
CA ASP A 126 1.03 -22.89 -0.02
C ASP A 126 1.57 -21.61 -0.69
N ASP A 127 0.66 -20.76 -1.18
CA ASP A 127 1.04 -19.50 -1.83
C ASP A 127 1.47 -18.44 -0.80
N TYR A 128 0.84 -18.42 0.38
CA TYR A 128 1.22 -17.54 1.50
C TYR A 128 2.60 -17.88 2.07
N SER A 129 2.91 -19.17 2.25
CA SER A 129 4.18 -19.62 2.84
C SER A 129 5.36 -19.41 1.89
N LYS A 130 5.12 -19.43 0.58
CA LYS A 130 6.12 -19.04 -0.43
C LYS A 130 6.54 -17.59 -0.22
N PHE A 131 5.56 -16.68 -0.16
CA PHE A 131 5.84 -15.28 0.07
C PHE A 131 4.76 -14.68 0.96
N MET A 132 5.16 -14.25 2.16
CA MET A 132 4.27 -13.61 3.12
C MET A 132 4.02 -12.15 2.69
N PRO A 133 2.83 -11.80 2.16
CA PRO A 133 2.52 -10.42 1.86
C PRO A 133 2.33 -9.61 3.14
N ASP A 134 2.51 -8.30 3.04
CA ASP A 134 2.01 -7.37 4.04
C ASP A 134 0.49 -7.28 3.94
N ILE A 135 -0.19 -7.48 5.06
CA ILE A 135 -1.66 -7.41 5.17
C ILE A 135 -1.98 -6.30 6.16
N SER A 136 -2.45 -5.18 5.65
CA SER A 136 -2.70 -3.97 6.43
C SER A 136 -4.13 -3.46 6.28
N VAL A 137 -4.64 -2.81 7.32
CA VAL A 137 -5.99 -2.21 7.30
C VAL A 137 -5.95 -0.90 6.53
N TRP A 138 -6.86 -0.72 5.58
CA TRP A 138 -7.05 0.55 4.89
C TRP A 138 -8.16 1.39 5.52
N SER A 139 -9.34 0.79 5.70
CA SER A 139 -10.52 1.43 6.28
C SER A 139 -11.23 0.49 7.25
N PHE A 140 -11.76 1.04 8.34
CA PHE A 140 -12.39 0.27 9.42
C PHE A 140 -13.29 1.14 10.29
N TYR A 141 -14.07 0.51 11.16
CA TYR A 141 -14.77 1.17 12.26
C TYR A 141 -14.46 0.45 13.58
N LEU A 142 -14.86 1.06 14.69
CA LEU A 142 -14.72 0.47 16.02
C LEU A 142 -16.06 -0.13 16.46
N ASP A 143 -16.04 -1.37 16.94
CA ASP A 143 -17.20 -1.98 17.60
C ASP A 143 -17.48 -1.34 18.97
N ASP A 144 -18.52 -1.82 19.66
CA ASP A 144 -18.89 -1.33 21.00
C ASP A 144 -17.80 -1.53 22.06
N ASN A 145 -16.90 -2.49 21.84
CA ASN A 145 -15.78 -2.80 22.73
C ASN A 145 -14.48 -2.07 22.32
N GLY A 146 -14.52 -1.25 21.27
CA GLY A 146 -13.35 -0.56 20.73
C GLY A 146 -12.42 -1.45 19.90
N ASN A 147 -12.86 -2.64 19.48
CA ASN A 147 -12.11 -3.50 18.56
C ASN A 147 -12.25 -2.99 17.13
N ILE A 148 -11.20 -3.22 16.34
CA ILE A 148 -11.16 -2.87 14.93
C ILE A 148 -11.96 -3.88 14.13
N VAL A 149 -12.99 -3.40 13.44
CA VAL A 149 -13.73 -4.15 12.43
C VAL A 149 -13.35 -3.62 11.05
N PRO A 150 -12.54 -4.36 10.28
CA PRO A 150 -12.08 -3.91 8.97
C PRO A 150 -13.26 -3.82 8.00
N ILE A 151 -13.24 -2.77 7.19
CA ILE A 151 -14.10 -2.62 6.01
C ILE A 151 -13.28 -3.02 4.78
N GLU A 152 -12.03 -2.56 4.73
CA GLU A 152 -11.07 -2.90 3.68
C GLU A 152 -9.69 -3.21 4.26
N LEU A 153 -9.09 -4.30 3.79
CA LEU A 153 -7.68 -4.62 3.96
C LEU A 153 -6.94 -4.48 2.63
N THR A 154 -5.64 -4.21 2.68
CA THR A 154 -4.76 -4.23 1.51
C THR A 154 -3.75 -5.36 1.70
N VAL A 155 -3.58 -6.15 0.64
CA VAL A 155 -2.55 -7.19 0.55
C VAL A 155 -1.50 -6.71 -0.45
N THR A 156 -0.32 -6.41 0.06
CA THR A 156 0.79 -5.88 -0.72
C THR A 156 1.97 -6.84 -0.73
N TYR A 157 2.54 -7.01 -1.92
CA TYR A 157 3.75 -7.79 -2.13
C TYR A 157 4.88 -6.81 -2.44
N ASP A 158 6.00 -6.95 -1.73
CA ASP A 158 7.19 -6.15 -1.93
C ASP A 158 8.44 -7.04 -1.97
N TYR A 159 9.56 -6.50 -2.41
CA TYR A 159 10.83 -7.20 -2.32
C TYR A 159 11.96 -6.19 -2.19
N GLU A 160 13.00 -6.53 -1.43
CA GLU A 160 14.14 -5.64 -1.30
C GLU A 160 15.09 -5.87 -2.47
N VAL A 161 15.47 -4.78 -3.11
CA VAL A 161 16.60 -4.72 -4.02
C VAL A 161 17.81 -4.05 -3.37
N LYS A 162 19.01 -4.42 -3.79
CA LYS A 162 20.30 -3.94 -3.34
C LYS A 162 20.87 -3.27 -4.57
N ILE A 163 20.84 -1.96 -4.52
CA ILE A 163 21.29 -1.11 -5.61
C ILE A 163 22.73 -0.76 -5.31
N TYR A 164 23.60 -0.95 -6.29
CA TYR A 164 25.00 -0.58 -6.20
C TYR A 164 25.22 0.77 -6.86
N GLY A 165 25.98 1.64 -6.22
CA GLY A 165 26.21 3.02 -6.65
C GLY A 165 26.95 3.80 -5.58
N LEU A 166 27.43 5.00 -5.91
CA LEU A 166 28.04 5.88 -4.91
C LEU A 166 26.93 6.70 -4.25
N PHE A 167 26.65 6.40 -2.99
CA PHE A 167 25.64 7.08 -2.20
C PHE A 167 26.31 7.69 -0.96
N GLY A 168 25.65 8.63 -0.31
CA GLY A 168 26.15 9.27 0.91
C GLY A 168 25.60 10.67 1.07
N ASP A 169 25.69 11.18 2.29
CA ASP A 169 25.56 12.61 2.58
C ASP A 169 26.81 13.08 3.34
N GLU A 170 27.05 14.39 3.36
CA GLU A 170 28.25 14.98 3.97
C GLU A 170 28.39 14.67 5.47
N GLY A 171 27.32 14.22 6.15
CA GLY A 171 27.31 13.89 7.59
C GLY A 171 27.32 12.39 7.92
N ARG A 172 27.12 11.50 6.95
CA ARG A 172 27.03 10.04 7.14
C ARG A 172 28.09 9.25 6.37
N GLY A 173 28.95 9.93 5.63
CA GLY A 173 29.96 9.31 4.76
C GLY A 173 29.34 8.70 3.50
N PHE A 174 30.17 8.01 2.71
CA PHE A 174 29.71 7.35 1.48
C PHE A 174 29.58 5.83 1.67
N TYR A 175 28.66 5.24 0.93
CA TYR A 175 28.44 3.80 0.85
C TYR A 175 28.20 3.38 -0.60
N THR A 176 28.62 2.17 -0.93
CA THR A 176 28.62 1.65 -2.32
C THR A 176 27.36 0.85 -2.67
N SER A 177 26.47 0.64 -1.69
CA SER A 177 25.20 -0.04 -1.91
C SER A 177 24.15 0.34 -0.88
N ARG A 178 22.89 0.36 -1.28
CA ARG A 178 21.73 0.48 -0.38
C ARG A 178 20.67 -0.55 -0.69
N LYS A 179 19.88 -0.86 0.32
CA LYS A 179 18.66 -1.66 0.22
C LYS A 179 17.47 -0.74 -0.09
N GLU A 180 16.58 -1.18 -0.97
CA GLU A 180 15.39 -0.46 -1.38
C GLU A 180 14.24 -1.43 -1.57
N SER A 181 13.14 -1.26 -0.84
CA SER A 181 11.93 -2.07 -1.04
C SER A 181 11.19 -1.63 -2.30
N ARG A 182 10.84 -2.58 -3.16
CA ARG A 182 10.06 -2.36 -4.37
C ARG A 182 8.70 -3.01 -4.25
N TYR A 183 7.66 -2.19 -4.40
CA TYR A 183 6.28 -2.64 -4.42
C TYR A 183 5.93 -3.35 -5.73
N VAL A 184 5.19 -4.46 -5.63
CA VAL A 184 4.66 -5.20 -6.76
C VAL A 184 3.15 -4.94 -6.85
N PRO A 185 2.67 -4.26 -7.91
CA PRO A 185 1.26 -3.94 -8.04
C PRO A 185 0.44 -5.22 -8.28
N GLY A 186 -0.53 -5.48 -7.41
CA GLY A 186 -1.55 -6.50 -7.64
C GLY A 186 -2.77 -5.95 -8.37
N GLY A 187 -3.30 -4.81 -7.91
CA GLY A 187 -4.37 -4.06 -8.58
C GLY A 187 -5.74 -4.74 -8.60
N ASN A 188 -5.92 -5.82 -7.85
CA ASN A 188 -7.17 -6.57 -7.75
C ASN A 188 -8.09 -5.98 -6.66
N LYS A 189 -9.39 -6.27 -6.78
CA LYS A 189 -10.39 -6.06 -5.74
C LYS A 189 -11.07 -7.40 -5.46
N PHE A 190 -11.18 -7.78 -4.20
CA PHE A 190 -11.85 -8.98 -3.73
C PHE A 190 -12.96 -8.58 -2.77
N ILE A 191 -14.14 -9.19 -2.89
CA ILE A 191 -15.29 -8.90 -2.02
C ILE A 191 -15.65 -10.17 -1.25
N LEU A 192 -15.85 -10.03 0.06
CA LEU A 192 -16.29 -11.12 0.91
C LEU A 192 -17.80 -11.34 0.73
N THR A 193 -18.17 -12.48 0.15
CA THR A 193 -19.55 -12.92 -0.07
C THR A 193 -19.71 -14.31 0.51
N ASN A 194 -20.70 -14.53 1.38
CA ASN A 194 -20.94 -15.84 2.03
C ASN A 194 -19.67 -16.46 2.64
N ASP A 195 -18.92 -15.65 3.40
CA ASP A 195 -17.63 -16.02 4.02
C ASP A 195 -16.50 -16.42 3.06
N LYS A 196 -16.63 -16.13 1.76
CA LYS A 196 -15.58 -16.38 0.77
C LYS A 196 -15.26 -15.12 -0.02
N PHE A 197 -13.98 -14.87 -0.23
CA PHE A 197 -13.56 -13.78 -1.10
C PHE A 197 -13.74 -14.16 -2.57
N GLU A 198 -14.35 -13.25 -3.32
CA GLU A 198 -14.52 -13.38 -4.75
C GLU A 198 -13.81 -12.23 -5.45
N LYS A 199 -13.02 -12.56 -6.48
CA LYS A 199 -12.33 -11.56 -7.28
C LYS A 199 -13.34 -10.81 -8.13
N VAL A 200 -13.35 -9.48 -8.02
CA VAL A 200 -14.15 -8.62 -8.89
C VAL A 200 -13.48 -8.59 -10.26
N ASN A 201 -14.13 -9.22 -11.24
CA ASN A 201 -13.72 -9.06 -12.63
C ASN A 201 -14.07 -7.64 -13.06
N LYS A 202 -13.06 -6.87 -13.49
CA LYS A 202 -13.32 -5.67 -14.26
C LYS A 202 -13.88 -6.15 -15.59
N ASN A 203 -15.16 -5.91 -15.85
CA ASN A 203 -15.64 -5.91 -17.22
C ASN A 203 -14.84 -4.81 -17.92
N GLU A 204 -14.01 -5.19 -18.89
CA GLU A 204 -13.20 -4.28 -19.71
C GLU A 204 -14.08 -3.26 -20.45
#